data_AF-A0A098LMA8-F1
#
_entry.id   AF-A0A098LMA8-F1
#
_cell.length_a   1.000
_cell.length_b   1.000
_cell.length_c   1.000
_cell.angle_alpha   90.00
_cell.angle_beta   90.00
_cell.angle_gamma   90.00
#
_symmetry.space_group_name_H-M   'P 1'
#
loop_
_entity.id
_entity.type
_entity.pdbx_description
1 polymer ?
#
loop_
_entity_poly.entity_id
_entity_poly.type
_entity_poly.pdbx_seq_one_letter_code
_entity_poly.pdbx_strand_id
1 'polypeptide(L)'
;MPEYLNDWKKALEDLKPGFSILTDASEMKTHPQDVKMLHAEAQKLTLAAGLTKVAEIIQNDITEFQLDSLAQSTNFPKRSFKTAEEAETWLDSLD
;
A
#
# COMPACT_ATOMS: atom_id res chain seq x y z
N MET A 1 5.16 6.71 14.64
CA MET A 1 3.93 6.08 15.18
C MET A 1 4.31 4.72 15.75
N PRO A 2 4.28 4.54 17.07
CA PRO A 2 4.84 3.34 17.71
C PRO A 2 4.09 2.04 17.38
N GLU A 3 2.76 2.09 17.17
CA GLU A 3 1.93 0.89 16.96
C GLU A 3 1.74 0.50 15.49
N TYR A 4 2.26 1.28 14.53
CA TYR A 4 1.95 1.13 13.10
C TYR A 4 2.15 -0.31 12.58
N LEU A 5 3.29 -0.93 12.87
CA LEU A 5 3.56 -2.31 12.43
C LEU A 5 2.77 -3.35 13.23
N ASN A 6 2.43 -3.05 14.47
CA ASN A 6 1.63 -3.94 15.32
C ASN A 6 0.18 -3.99 14.82
N ASP A 7 -0.37 -2.84 14.43
CA ASP A 7 -1.71 -2.74 13.85
C ASP A 7 -1.80 -3.51 12.53
N TRP A 8 -0.79 -3.41 11.66
CA TRP A 8 -0.69 -4.24 10.46
C TRP A 8 -0.68 -5.73 10.78
N LYS A 9 0.17 -6.17 11.73
CA LYS A 9 0.25 -7.59 12.10
C LYS A 9 -1.10 -8.13 12.56
N LYS A 10 -1.78 -7.41 13.46
CA LYS A 10 -3.11 -7.79 13.95
C LYS A 10 -4.14 -7.86 12.83
N ALA A 11 -4.21 -6.84 11.97
CA ALA A 11 -5.15 -6.85 10.85
C ALA A 11 -4.92 -8.04 9.91
N LEU A 12 -3.66 -8.42 9.68
CA LEU A 12 -3.31 -9.54 8.80
C LEU A 12 -3.65 -10.91 9.40
N GLU A 13 -3.78 -11.04 10.72
CA GLU A 13 -4.20 -12.29 11.37
C GLU A 13 -5.66 -12.67 11.03
N ASP A 14 -6.49 -11.67 10.74
CA ASP A 14 -7.91 -11.86 10.40
C ASP A 14 -8.16 -12.07 8.89
N LEU A 15 -7.14 -11.85 8.05
CA LEU A 15 -7.25 -11.91 6.60
C LEU A 15 -6.89 -13.30 6.05
N LYS A 16 -7.53 -13.67 4.95
CA LYS A 16 -7.17 -14.86 4.17
C LYS A 16 -6.26 -14.47 3.02
N PRO A 17 -5.24 -15.28 2.69
CA PRO A 17 -4.43 -15.08 1.50
C PRO A 17 -5.30 -14.90 0.24
N GLY A 18 -4.87 -14.05 -0.68
CA GLY A 18 -5.64 -13.67 -1.86
C GLY A 18 -6.31 -12.29 -1.76
N PHE A 19 -6.18 -11.61 -0.61
CA PHE A 19 -6.75 -10.29 -0.40
C PHE A 19 -6.04 -9.19 -1.20
N SER A 20 -6.74 -8.07 -1.39
CA SER A 20 -6.23 -6.85 -1.99
C SER A 20 -6.33 -5.67 -1.01
N ILE A 21 -5.63 -4.57 -1.29
CA ILE A 21 -5.65 -3.35 -0.47
C ILE A 21 -6.03 -2.14 -1.32
N LEU A 22 -6.92 -1.30 -0.81
CA LEU A 22 -7.11 0.07 -1.25
C LEU A 22 -6.47 1.02 -0.22
N THR A 23 -5.53 1.86 -0.66
CA THR A 23 -4.90 2.88 0.18
C THR A 23 -5.27 4.27 -0.33
N ASP A 24 -5.85 5.09 0.53
CA ASP A 24 -5.98 6.53 0.24
C ASP A 24 -4.73 7.27 0.75
N ALA A 25 -3.93 7.76 -0.19
CA ALA A 25 -2.73 8.56 0.06
C ALA A 25 -2.88 9.99 -0.50
N SER A 26 -4.11 10.44 -0.77
CA SER A 26 -4.40 11.75 -1.38
C SER A 26 -3.92 12.94 -0.53
N GLU A 27 -3.89 12.78 0.80
CA GLU A 27 -3.43 13.80 1.75
C GLU A 27 -1.96 13.64 2.18
N MET A 28 -1.23 12.68 1.60
CA MET A 28 0.15 12.40 2.00
C MET A 28 1.10 13.53 1.55
N LYS A 29 1.85 14.12 2.50
CA LYS A 29 2.70 15.31 2.27
C LYS A 29 4.22 15.01 2.19
N THR A 30 4.63 13.82 1.75
CA THR A 30 6.01 13.28 1.69
C THR A 30 6.65 12.86 3.04
N HIS A 31 7.47 11.80 2.99
CA HIS A 31 7.97 11.05 4.14
C HIS A 31 9.32 11.55 4.68
N PRO A 32 9.45 11.79 6.00
CA PRO A 32 10.71 11.62 6.72
C PRO A 32 11.24 10.18 6.54
N GLN A 33 12.56 10.00 6.46
CA GLN A 33 13.20 8.70 6.18
C GLN A 33 12.70 7.55 7.08
N ASP A 34 12.45 7.83 8.37
CA ASP A 34 12.00 6.81 9.32
C ASP A 34 10.63 6.22 8.96
N VAL A 35 9.75 7.01 8.34
CA VAL A 35 8.44 6.53 7.90
C VAL A 35 8.57 5.62 6.68
N LYS A 36 9.54 5.88 5.80
CA LYS A 36 9.84 5.01 4.65
C LYS A 36 10.24 3.60 5.11
N MET A 37 11.05 3.48 6.16
CA MET A 37 11.44 2.17 6.70
C MET A 37 10.25 1.40 7.26
N LEU A 38 9.36 2.07 8.00
CA LEU A 38 8.13 1.47 8.51
C LEU A 38 7.21 0.98 7.39
N HIS A 39 7.04 1.78 6.33
CA HIS A 39 6.23 1.38 5.18
C HIS A 39 6.84 0.18 4.44
N ALA A 40 8.18 0.14 4.29
CA ALA A 40 8.87 -1.00 3.68
C ALA A 40 8.60 -2.31 4.45
N GLU A 41 8.59 -2.24 5.78
CA GLU A 41 8.32 -3.41 6.63
C GLU A 41 6.84 -3.83 6.55
N ALA A 42 5.90 -2.88 6.53
CA ALA A 42 4.49 -3.16 6.31
C ALA A 42 4.22 -3.82 4.95
N GLN A 43 4.88 -3.36 3.88
CA GLN A 43 4.81 -3.99 2.55
C GLN A 43 5.29 -5.45 2.59
N LYS A 44 6.38 -5.73 3.30
CA LYS A 44 6.87 -7.12 3.45
C LYS A 44 5.90 -8.00 4.25
N LEU A 45 5.31 -7.47 5.32
CA LEU A 45 4.33 -8.19 6.14
C LEU A 45 3.09 -8.57 5.32
N THR A 46 2.55 -7.60 4.57
CA THR A 46 1.36 -7.81 3.74
C THR A 46 1.62 -8.76 2.57
N LEU A 47 2.77 -8.68 1.92
CA LEU A 47 3.21 -9.66 0.91
C LEU A 47 3.28 -11.08 1.50
N ALA A 48 3.90 -11.24 2.66
CA ALA A 48 4.02 -12.54 3.33
C ALA A 48 2.66 -13.13 3.73
N ALA A 49 1.65 -12.28 3.99
CA ALA A 49 0.28 -12.70 4.31
C ALA A 49 -0.55 -13.09 3.08
N GLY A 50 -0.03 -12.91 1.85
CA GLY A 50 -0.70 -13.32 0.61
C GLY A 50 -1.49 -12.21 -0.09
N LEU A 51 -1.04 -10.96 0.05
CA LEU A 51 -1.53 -9.83 -0.75
C LEU A 51 -1.36 -10.10 -2.27
N THR A 52 -2.39 -9.79 -3.06
CA THR A 52 -2.38 -9.96 -4.52
C THR A 52 -2.12 -8.66 -5.27
N LYS A 53 -2.84 -7.59 -4.92
CA LYS A 53 -2.74 -6.29 -5.58
C LYS A 53 -3.15 -5.13 -4.67
N VAL A 54 -2.61 -3.95 -4.96
CA VAL A 54 -2.84 -2.72 -4.19
C VAL A 54 -3.20 -1.56 -5.10
N ALA A 55 -4.29 -0.88 -4.80
CA ALA A 55 -4.64 0.37 -5.44
C ALA A 55 -4.33 1.53 -4.49
N GLU A 56 -3.67 2.58 -4.99
CA GLU A 56 -3.37 3.78 -4.22
C GLU A 56 -4.00 5.02 -4.85
N ILE A 57 -4.76 5.78 -4.07
CA ILE A 57 -5.31 7.07 -4.51
C ILE A 57 -4.30 8.16 -4.19
N ILE A 58 -3.73 8.83 -5.21
CA ILE A 58 -2.65 9.81 -5.03
C ILE A 58 -2.88 11.05 -5.91
N GLN A 59 -2.87 12.24 -5.30
CA GLN A 59 -3.09 13.52 -6.01
C GLN A 59 -1.80 14.24 -6.42
N ASN A 60 -0.64 13.77 -5.96
CA ASN A 60 0.63 14.46 -6.14
C ASN A 60 1.70 13.55 -6.75
N ASP A 61 2.28 13.96 -7.88
CA ASP A 61 3.23 13.16 -8.65
C ASP A 61 4.55 12.88 -7.91
N ILE A 62 4.99 13.79 -7.02
CA ILE A 62 6.19 13.57 -6.20
C ILE A 62 5.95 12.45 -5.18
N THR A 63 4.75 12.43 -4.60
CA THR A 63 4.32 11.39 -3.65
C THR A 63 4.22 10.05 -4.36
N GLU A 64 3.61 10.03 -5.55
CA GLU A 64 3.53 8.86 -6.42
C GLU A 64 4.92 8.29 -6.72
N PHE A 65 5.85 9.12 -7.17
CA PHE A 65 7.23 8.71 -7.45
C PHE A 65 7.94 8.11 -6.22
N GLN A 66 7.76 8.70 -5.03
CA GLN A 66 8.37 8.18 -3.80
C GLN A 66 7.80 6.81 -3.41
N LEU A 67 6.49 6.63 -3.54
CA LEU A 67 5.81 5.37 -3.22
C LEU A 67 6.15 4.29 -4.25
N ASP A 68 6.25 4.65 -5.54
CA ASP A 68 6.68 3.73 -6.61
C ASP A 68 8.10 3.23 -6.38
N SER A 69 9.02 4.12 -6.03
CA SER A 69 10.41 3.74 -5.70
C SER A 69 10.47 2.78 -4.51
N LEU A 70 9.63 2.98 -3.49
CA LEU A 70 9.54 2.08 -2.36
C LEU A 70 8.96 0.71 -2.77
N ALA A 71 7.85 0.71 -3.50
CA ALA A 71 7.18 -0.50 -3.99
C ALA A 71 8.10 -1.36 -4.87
N GLN A 72 8.89 -0.73 -5.74
CA GLN A 72 9.90 -1.44 -6.54
C GLN A 72 10.96 -2.12 -5.67
N SER A 73 11.37 -1.51 -4.56
CA SER A 73 12.39 -2.08 -3.66
C SER A 73 11.91 -3.30 -2.87
N THR A 74 10.59 -3.50 -2.77
CA THR A 74 9.95 -4.59 -2.02
C THR A 74 9.16 -5.56 -2.90
N ASN A 75 9.13 -5.33 -4.23
CA ASN A 75 8.26 -6.03 -5.18
C ASN A 75 6.76 -5.93 -4.83
N PHE A 76 6.33 -4.76 -4.34
CA PHE A 76 4.95 -4.52 -3.93
C PHE A 76 4.03 -4.31 -5.14
N PRO A 77 2.96 -5.13 -5.32
CA PRO A 77 2.13 -5.15 -6.53
C PRO A 77 1.09 -4.02 -6.51
N LYS A 78 1.56 -2.77 -6.62
CA LYS A 78 0.70 -1.59 -6.55
C LYS A 78 0.44 -0.92 -7.89
N ARG A 79 -0.66 -0.18 -7.95
CA ARG A 79 -1.00 0.77 -9.02
C ARG A 79 -1.64 2.02 -8.43
N SER A 80 -1.27 3.18 -8.97
CA SER A 80 -1.76 4.48 -8.54
C SER A 80 -2.96 4.93 -9.38
N PHE A 81 -3.90 5.64 -8.74
CA PHE A 81 -5.14 6.15 -9.32
C PHE A 81 -5.43 7.56 -8.79
N LYS A 82 -6.30 8.31 -9.49
CA LYS A 82 -6.71 9.66 -9.06
C LYS A 82 -8.07 9.66 -8.37
N THR A 83 -8.88 8.60 -8.50
CA THR A 83 -10.20 8.48 -7.89
C THR A 83 -10.37 7.12 -7.22
N ALA A 84 -11.24 7.07 -6.19
CA ALA A 84 -11.61 5.82 -5.55
C ALA A 84 -12.35 4.87 -6.51
N GLU A 85 -13.20 5.41 -7.38
CA GLU A 85 -13.98 4.63 -8.34
C GLU A 85 -13.09 3.82 -9.31
N GLU A 86 -12.05 4.45 -9.87
CA GLU A 86 -11.10 3.76 -10.75
C GLU A 86 -10.29 2.70 -9.99
N ALA A 87 -9.89 3.04 -8.78
CA ALA A 87 -9.11 2.16 -7.92
C ALA A 87 -9.89 0.90 -7.54
N GLU A 88 -11.12 1.04 -7.06
CA GLU A 88 -12.01 -0.06 -6.71
C GLU A 88 -12.35 -0.91 -7.93
N THR A 89 -12.68 -0.29 -9.07
CA THR A 89 -12.97 -1.02 -10.31
C THR A 89 -11.81 -1.93 -10.74
N TRP A 90 -10.56 -1.47 -10.58
CA TRP A 90 -9.38 -2.28 -10.90
C TRP A 90 -9.08 -3.35 -9.84
N LEU A 91 -9.40 -3.10 -8.57
CA LEU A 91 -9.31 -4.12 -7.53
C LEU A 91 -10.32 -5.26 -7.77
N ASP A 92 -11.53 -4.93 -8.21
CA ASP A 92 -12.60 -5.90 -8.45
C ASP A 92 -12.48 -6.61 -9.80
N SER A 93 -11.68 -6.09 -10.73
CA SER A 93 -11.44 -6.80 -11.99
C SER A 93 -10.73 -8.13 -11.72
N LEU A 94 -11.27 -9.21 -12.27
CA LEU A 94 -10.62 -10.51 -12.27
C LEU A 94 -9.34 -10.42 -13.10
N ASP A 95 -8.21 -10.72 -12.48
CA ASP A 95 -6.95 -11.04 -13.17
C ASP A 95 -6.94 -12.51 -13.61
#